data_AF-A0A3N5IBT4-F1
#
_entry.id   AF-A0A3N5IBT4-F1
#
_cell.length_a   1.000
_cell.length_b   1.000
_cell.length_c   1.000
_cell.angle_alpha   90.00
_cell.angle_beta   90.00
_cell.angle_gamma   90.00
#
_symmetry.space_group_name_H-M   'P 1'
#
loop_
_entity.id
_entity.type
_entity.pdbx_description
1 polymer ?
#
loop_
_entity_poly.entity_id
_entity_poly.type
_entity_poly.pdbx_seq_one_letter_code
_entity_poly.pdbx_strand_id
1 'polypeptide(L)'
;MQQMSRRERIQAAINRQPVDRVPYAVWRHFPSVDRSPAGLAQATLRFHDRYGSDFLKITPPGGYAVEAWGCVEAEEVLPDGHRACASCAIKATEDWKRIRPLDPMSAEGFTQQIETIIRIGFDRRVGDAVVMPTLFSPLSLAHKLAVGRLAADLREHPDLVRGALESIAETLIRFADAALTEGVTGLFYSIQAASRSVHAEETYAEFGEPYDRAVLSSINGRSILTVIHCHGDALMFDRLARLPGHAWNWDDRRTAP
;
A
#
# COMPACT_ATOMS: atom_id res chain seq x y z
N MET A 1 -20.83 23.96 -15.69
CA MET A 1 -20.13 24.02 -14.38
C MET A 1 -18.78 24.69 -14.59
N GLN A 2 -18.29 25.42 -13.60
CA GLN A 2 -16.93 25.97 -13.61
C GLN A 2 -15.90 24.83 -13.53
N GLN A 3 -14.76 24.97 -14.21
CA GLN A 3 -13.71 23.97 -14.21
C GLN A 3 -13.08 23.86 -12.81
N MET A 4 -13.02 22.65 -12.25
CA MET A 4 -12.40 22.37 -10.95
C MET A 4 -10.92 22.02 -11.12
N SER A 5 -10.10 22.35 -10.12
CA SER A 5 -8.79 21.73 -9.95
C SER A 5 -8.93 20.22 -9.67
N ARG A 6 -7.85 19.45 -9.82
CA ARG A 6 -7.82 18.01 -9.52
C ARG A 6 -8.17 17.76 -8.06
N ARG A 7 -7.60 18.57 -7.16
CA ARG A 7 -7.83 18.48 -5.72
C ARG A 7 -9.28 18.78 -5.35
N GLU A 8 -9.85 19.87 -5.88
CA GLU A 8 -11.26 20.23 -5.63
C GLU A 8 -12.21 19.15 -6.13
N ARG A 9 -11.95 18.59 -7.32
CA ARG A 9 -12.76 17.52 -7.91
C ARG A 9 -12.75 16.27 -7.03
N ILE A 10 -11.59 15.86 -6.54
CA ILE A 10 -11.47 14.72 -5.61
C ILE A 10 -12.24 15.01 -4.32
N GLN A 11 -12.04 16.18 -3.71
CA GLN A 11 -12.69 16.53 -2.45
C GLN A 11 -14.22 16.62 -2.60
N ALA A 12 -14.72 17.17 -3.70
CA ALA A 12 -16.16 17.20 -3.99
C ALA A 12 -16.71 15.78 -4.17
N ALA A 13 -16.02 14.91 -4.92
CA ALA A 13 -16.45 13.53 -5.15
C ALA A 13 -16.54 12.72 -3.84
N ILE A 14 -15.53 12.76 -2.98
CA ILE A 14 -15.55 12.02 -1.71
C ILE A 14 -16.64 12.53 -0.76
N ASN A 15 -16.98 13.82 -0.83
CA ASN A 15 -18.08 14.43 -0.06
C ASN A 15 -19.45 14.33 -0.76
N ARG A 16 -19.55 13.54 -1.83
CA ARG A 16 -20.78 13.31 -2.61
C ARG A 16 -21.41 14.62 -3.14
N GLN A 17 -20.57 15.60 -3.43
CA GLN A 17 -20.98 16.87 -4.04
C GLN A 17 -20.89 16.80 -5.57
N PRO A 18 -21.64 17.64 -6.30
CA PRO A 18 -21.51 17.74 -7.75
C PRO A 18 -20.07 18.05 -8.19
N VAL A 19 -19.61 17.38 -9.25
CA VAL A 19 -18.28 17.54 -9.85
C VAL A 19 -18.39 17.93 -11.31
N ASP A 20 -17.39 18.64 -11.83
CA ASP A 20 -17.33 19.02 -13.25
C ASP A 20 -17.16 17.81 -14.20
N ARG A 21 -16.47 16.77 -13.73
CA ARG A 21 -16.42 15.41 -14.30
C ARG A 21 -16.06 14.40 -13.20
N VAL A 22 -16.31 13.11 -13.45
CA VAL A 22 -15.86 12.04 -12.56
C VAL A 22 -14.32 12.08 -12.44
N PRO A 23 -13.74 12.08 -11.21
CA PRO A 23 -12.30 11.96 -11.04
C PRO A 23 -11.81 10.59 -11.50
N TYR A 24 -10.62 10.53 -12.11
CA TYR A 24 -10.01 9.27 -12.50
C TYR A 24 -8.51 9.28 -12.26
N ALA A 25 -7.92 8.11 -12.16
CA ALA A 25 -6.49 7.94 -12.28
C ALA A 25 -6.16 6.60 -12.94
N VAL A 26 -4.98 6.54 -13.55
CA VAL A 26 -4.40 5.32 -14.10
C VAL A 26 -3.02 5.13 -13.50
N TRP A 27 -2.66 3.87 -13.24
CA TRP A 27 -1.34 3.49 -12.73
C TRP A 27 -0.95 2.11 -13.25
N ARG A 28 0.34 1.79 -13.15
CA ARG A 28 0.89 0.47 -13.49
C ARG A 28 2.24 0.28 -12.82
N HIS A 29 2.75 -0.95 -12.86
CA HIS A 29 4.13 -1.26 -12.53
C HIS A 29 5.09 -0.83 -13.66
N PHE A 30 6.32 -0.46 -13.27
CA PHE A 30 7.42 -0.08 -14.16
C PHE A 30 8.69 -0.91 -13.85
N PRO A 31 8.64 -2.25 -13.97
CA PRO A 31 9.68 -3.16 -13.48
C PRO A 31 11.08 -2.91 -14.06
N SER A 32 11.19 -2.29 -15.24
CA SER A 32 12.48 -1.97 -15.84
C SER A 32 13.24 -0.84 -15.13
N VAL A 33 12.58 -0.05 -14.27
CA VAL A 33 13.17 1.14 -13.63
C VAL A 33 12.77 1.33 -12.16
N ASP A 34 11.95 0.44 -11.60
CA ASP A 34 11.34 0.61 -10.27
C ASP A 34 12.28 0.30 -9.09
N ARG A 35 13.43 -0.31 -9.33
CA ARG A 35 14.56 -0.43 -8.38
C ARG A 35 15.41 0.86 -8.26
N SER A 36 15.09 1.91 -9.02
CA SER A 36 15.74 3.22 -8.93
C SER A 36 14.72 4.27 -8.49
N PRO A 37 14.93 5.00 -7.40
CA PRO A 37 14.02 6.08 -6.99
C PRO A 37 13.81 7.13 -8.08
N ALA A 38 14.91 7.53 -8.75
CA ALA A 38 14.84 8.44 -9.88
C ALA A 38 14.10 7.84 -11.08
N GLY A 39 14.36 6.56 -11.39
CA GLY A 39 13.69 5.83 -12.46
C GLY A 39 12.17 5.74 -12.26
N LEU A 40 11.76 5.31 -11.06
CA LEU A 40 10.36 5.18 -10.65
C LEU A 40 9.65 6.54 -10.63
N ALA A 41 10.27 7.58 -10.07
CA ALA A 41 9.72 8.93 -10.06
C ALA A 41 9.46 9.43 -11.49
N GLN A 42 10.46 9.34 -12.36
CA GLN A 42 10.35 9.82 -13.74
C GLN A 42 9.34 9.02 -14.57
N ALA A 43 9.27 7.70 -14.39
CA ALA A 43 8.26 6.89 -15.07
C ALA A 43 6.84 7.24 -14.61
N THR A 44 6.63 7.40 -13.30
CA THR A 44 5.35 7.79 -12.71
C THR A 44 4.91 9.17 -13.22
N LEU A 45 5.81 10.16 -13.22
CA LEU A 45 5.52 11.52 -13.70
C LEU A 45 5.20 11.56 -15.20
N ARG A 46 5.96 10.84 -16.04
CA ARG A 46 5.66 10.76 -17.49
C ARG A 46 4.31 10.09 -17.75
N PHE A 47 3.96 9.07 -16.96
CA PHE A 47 2.67 8.40 -17.07
C PHE A 47 1.53 9.34 -16.66
N HIS A 48 1.70 10.07 -15.56
CA HIS A 48 0.76 11.09 -15.12
C HIS A 48 0.56 12.19 -16.17
N ASP A 49 1.63 12.75 -16.71
CA ASP A 49 1.59 13.81 -17.73
C ASP A 49 0.86 13.35 -19.01
N ARG A 50 1.09 12.09 -19.42
CA ARG A 50 0.43 11.50 -20.60
C ARG A 50 -1.08 11.33 -20.42
N TYR A 51 -1.52 10.91 -19.23
CA TYR A 51 -2.92 10.52 -19.00
C TYR A 51 -3.73 11.53 -18.20
N GLY A 52 -3.11 12.56 -17.63
CA GLY A 52 -3.81 13.62 -16.90
C GLY A 52 -4.66 13.14 -15.73
N SER A 53 -4.18 12.15 -14.96
CA SER A 53 -4.89 11.61 -13.78
C SER A 53 -5.13 12.68 -12.70
N ASP A 54 -6.20 12.57 -11.91
CA ASP A 54 -6.49 13.51 -10.81
C ASP A 54 -5.63 13.26 -9.56
N PHE A 55 -5.03 12.07 -9.45
CA PHE A 55 -4.03 11.72 -8.44
C PHE A 55 -2.92 10.87 -9.07
N LEU A 56 -1.77 10.79 -8.39
CA LEU A 56 -0.64 9.94 -8.76
C LEU A 56 -0.51 8.84 -7.72
N LYS A 57 -0.55 7.58 -8.14
CA LYS A 57 -0.20 6.44 -7.30
C LYS A 57 1.24 6.02 -7.59
N ILE A 58 2.12 6.06 -6.60
CA ILE A 58 3.46 5.48 -6.68
C ILE A 58 3.32 3.97 -6.52
N THR A 59 3.77 3.22 -7.52
CA THR A 59 3.64 1.76 -7.58
C THR A 59 5.04 1.12 -7.53
N PRO A 60 5.59 0.88 -6.34
CA PRO A 60 6.94 0.35 -6.18
C PRO A 60 7.05 -1.16 -6.48
N PRO A 61 8.28 -1.73 -6.50
CA PRO A 61 8.47 -3.17 -6.40
C PRO A 61 7.73 -3.73 -5.18
N GLY A 62 7.38 -5.02 -5.15
CA GLY A 62 6.70 -5.57 -3.98
C GLY A 62 7.64 -5.70 -2.76
N GLY A 63 8.93 -5.91 -3.03
CA GLY A 63 9.97 -6.20 -2.07
C GLY A 63 10.36 -5.05 -1.15
N TYR A 64 10.15 -3.78 -1.55
CA TYR A 64 10.60 -2.62 -0.76
C TYR A 64 10.10 -2.65 0.69
N ALA A 65 8.91 -3.23 0.91
CA ALA A 65 8.25 -3.26 2.20
C ALA A 65 8.67 -4.45 3.08
N VAL A 66 9.53 -5.34 2.57
CA VAL A 66 9.97 -6.56 3.28
C VAL A 66 11.48 -6.83 3.19
N GLU A 67 12.19 -6.17 2.29
CA GLU A 67 13.63 -6.39 2.09
C GLU A 67 14.47 -6.04 3.32
N ALA A 68 14.12 -4.98 4.04
CA ALA A 68 14.80 -4.61 5.28
C ALA A 68 14.64 -5.65 6.42
N TRP A 69 13.67 -6.56 6.32
CA TRP A 69 13.54 -7.71 7.21
C TRP A 69 14.23 -8.98 6.67
N GLY A 70 14.88 -8.91 5.50
CA GLY A 70 15.69 -9.98 4.92
C GLY A 70 15.04 -10.73 3.77
N CYS A 71 13.93 -10.24 3.21
CA CYS A 71 13.39 -10.80 1.97
C CYS A 71 14.24 -10.39 0.75
N VAL A 72 14.33 -11.27 -0.23
CA VAL A 72 14.99 -11.01 -1.52
C VAL A 72 14.00 -11.30 -2.64
N GLU A 73 13.76 -10.34 -3.53
CA GLU A 73 12.95 -10.56 -4.73
C GLU A 73 13.70 -11.40 -5.77
N ALA A 74 12.94 -12.19 -6.53
CA ALA A 74 13.45 -12.86 -7.72
C ALA A 74 13.79 -11.86 -8.82
N GLU A 75 14.67 -12.25 -9.75
CA GLU A 75 15.00 -11.42 -10.91
C GLU A 75 13.90 -11.45 -11.99
N GLU A 76 13.18 -12.56 -12.10
CA GLU A 76 12.10 -12.72 -13.08
C GLU A 76 10.91 -11.83 -12.76
N VAL A 77 10.48 -11.08 -13.77
CA VAL A 77 9.31 -10.20 -13.72
C VAL A 77 8.10 -10.95 -14.28
N LEU A 78 7.07 -11.09 -13.45
CA LEU A 78 5.80 -11.69 -13.83
C LEU A 78 5.01 -10.78 -14.78
N PRO A 79 4.00 -11.30 -15.53
CA PRO A 79 3.22 -10.52 -16.49
C PRO A 79 2.51 -9.27 -15.91
N ASP A 80 2.20 -9.29 -14.61
CA ASP A 80 1.60 -8.17 -13.89
C ASP A 80 2.61 -7.11 -13.42
N GLY A 81 3.90 -7.37 -13.64
CA GLY A 81 5.02 -6.49 -13.29
C GLY A 81 5.60 -6.73 -11.89
N HIS A 82 5.08 -7.70 -11.14
CA HIS A 82 5.63 -8.09 -9.84
C HIS A 82 6.79 -9.07 -9.97
N ARG A 83 7.56 -9.20 -8.89
CA ARG A 83 8.58 -10.25 -8.72
C ARG A 83 8.17 -11.13 -7.55
N ALA A 84 8.38 -12.43 -7.68
CA ALA A 84 8.17 -13.36 -6.58
C ALA A 84 9.23 -13.16 -5.49
N CYS A 85 8.96 -13.65 -4.28
CA CYS A 85 9.97 -13.75 -3.23
C CYS A 85 10.93 -14.92 -3.56
N ALA A 86 12.21 -14.64 -3.79
CA ALA A 86 13.24 -15.66 -4.00
C ALA A 86 13.73 -16.28 -2.69
N SER A 87 13.88 -15.45 -1.65
CA SER A 87 14.17 -15.91 -0.28
C SER A 87 13.38 -15.05 0.69
N CYS A 88 12.49 -15.64 1.46
CA CYS A 88 11.68 -14.90 2.42
C CYS A 88 12.31 -14.92 3.82
N ALA A 89 12.04 -13.88 4.61
CA ALA A 89 12.62 -13.67 5.93
C ALA A 89 12.25 -14.77 6.93
N ILE A 90 11.00 -15.26 6.87
CA ILE A 90 10.51 -16.31 7.77
C ILE A 90 10.68 -17.66 7.08
N LYS A 91 11.61 -18.49 7.57
CA LYS A 91 11.88 -19.85 7.09
C LYS A 91 11.48 -20.91 8.12
N ALA A 92 11.46 -20.54 9.39
CA ALA A 92 10.91 -21.30 10.50
C ALA A 92 10.10 -20.38 11.43
N THR A 93 9.24 -20.96 12.26
CA THR A 93 8.36 -20.22 13.18
C THR A 93 9.15 -19.25 14.09
N GLU A 94 10.33 -19.64 14.54
CA GLU A 94 11.16 -18.83 15.43
C GLU A 94 11.66 -17.53 14.76
N ASP A 95 11.70 -17.48 13.42
CA ASP A 95 12.14 -16.29 12.69
C ASP A 95 11.18 -15.10 12.91
N TRP A 96 9.92 -15.33 13.27
CA TRP A 96 8.97 -14.27 13.64
C TRP A 96 9.50 -13.41 14.79
N LYS A 97 10.30 -14.00 15.70
CA LYS A 97 10.94 -13.27 16.81
C LYS A 97 11.99 -12.25 16.35
N ARG A 98 12.45 -12.32 15.09
CA ARG A 98 13.41 -11.37 14.52
C ARG A 98 12.74 -10.18 13.85
N ILE A 99 11.43 -10.25 13.61
CA ILE A 99 10.68 -9.09 13.12
C ILE A 99 10.60 -8.07 14.26
N ARG A 100 11.17 -6.90 14.00
CA ARG A 100 11.26 -5.75 14.90
C ARG A 100 10.86 -4.50 14.15
N PRO A 101 10.34 -3.48 14.84
CA PRO A 101 10.01 -2.21 14.22
C PRO A 101 11.25 -1.64 13.51
N LEU A 102 11.08 -1.20 12.28
CA LEU A 102 12.12 -0.51 11.52
C LEU A 102 11.97 1.01 11.67
N ASP A 103 13.06 1.71 11.40
CA ASP A 103 13.05 3.13 11.11
C ASP A 103 13.01 3.31 9.58
N PRO A 104 11.90 3.81 9.00
CA PRO A 104 11.76 3.98 7.55
C PRO A 104 12.76 4.96 6.93
N MET A 105 13.40 5.81 7.74
CA MET A 105 14.41 6.76 7.28
C MET A 105 15.81 6.15 7.15
N SER A 106 16.01 4.91 7.64
CA SER A 106 17.28 4.19 7.54
C SER A 106 17.15 2.77 6.98
N ALA A 107 15.94 2.20 6.96
CA ALA A 107 15.68 0.90 6.37
C ALA A 107 15.72 0.94 4.84
N GLU A 108 16.43 -0.02 4.23
CA GLU A 108 16.42 -0.21 2.79
C GLU A 108 14.98 -0.43 2.28
N GLY A 109 14.71 -0.03 1.04
CA GLY A 109 13.38 -0.09 0.44
C GLY A 109 12.47 1.05 0.87
N PHE A 110 12.30 1.25 2.19
CA PHE A 110 11.55 2.38 2.72
C PHE A 110 12.22 3.72 2.41
N THR A 111 13.54 3.82 2.62
CA THR A 111 14.34 5.00 2.24
C THR A 111 14.24 5.32 0.76
N GLN A 112 14.27 4.30 -0.11
CA GLN A 112 14.09 4.45 -1.56
C GLN A 112 12.68 4.95 -1.92
N GLN A 113 11.65 4.54 -1.18
CA GLN A 113 10.30 5.08 -1.33
C GLN A 113 10.21 6.53 -0.91
N ILE A 114 10.79 6.91 0.24
CA ILE A 114 10.86 8.31 0.67
C ILE A 114 11.59 9.15 -0.36
N GLU A 115 12.73 8.68 -0.89
CA GLU A 115 13.44 9.38 -1.97
C GLU A 115 12.58 9.54 -3.22
N THR A 116 11.81 8.52 -3.60
CA THR A 116 10.88 8.59 -4.74
C THR A 116 9.79 9.63 -4.51
N ILE A 117 9.22 9.66 -3.31
CA ILE A 117 8.22 10.64 -2.88
C ILE A 117 8.76 12.06 -3.02
N ILE A 118 9.94 12.32 -2.45
CA ILE A 118 10.61 13.62 -2.49
C ILE A 118 10.84 14.06 -3.93
N ARG A 119 11.38 13.18 -4.78
CA ARG A 119 11.64 13.46 -6.20
C ARG A 119 10.37 13.82 -6.98
N ILE A 120 9.25 13.16 -6.67
CA ILE A 120 7.95 13.48 -7.29
C ILE A 120 7.43 14.82 -6.78
N GLY A 121 7.50 15.06 -5.47
CA GLY A 121 6.98 16.28 -4.83
C GLY A 121 7.61 17.58 -5.36
N PHE A 122 8.88 17.55 -5.77
CA PHE A 122 9.56 18.71 -6.36
C PHE A 122 9.29 18.91 -7.87
N ASP A 123 8.57 18.01 -8.54
CA ASP A 123 8.36 18.09 -9.98
C ASP A 123 7.07 18.82 -10.35
N ARG A 124 7.19 19.88 -11.15
CA ARG A 124 6.06 20.69 -11.63
C ARG A 124 4.97 19.91 -12.37
N ARG A 125 5.28 18.73 -12.92
CA ARG A 125 4.27 17.88 -13.61
C ARG A 125 3.20 17.35 -12.66
N VAL A 126 3.44 17.33 -11.35
CA VAL A 126 2.42 16.97 -10.35
C VAL A 126 1.24 17.95 -10.36
N GLY A 127 1.51 19.24 -10.61
CA GLY A 127 0.50 20.29 -10.50
C GLY A 127 -0.14 20.29 -9.12
N ASP A 128 -1.48 20.22 -9.08
CA ASP A 128 -2.28 20.17 -7.84
C ASP A 128 -2.72 18.75 -7.45
N ALA A 129 -2.27 17.73 -8.18
CA ALA A 129 -2.68 16.35 -7.98
C ALA A 129 -2.22 15.79 -6.62
N VAL A 130 -3.00 14.85 -6.08
CA VAL A 130 -2.62 14.14 -4.85
C VAL A 130 -1.59 13.06 -5.18
N VAL A 131 -0.41 13.12 -4.57
CA VAL A 131 0.57 12.03 -4.63
C VAL A 131 0.22 11.01 -3.56
N MET A 132 0.21 9.72 -3.91
CA MET A 132 -0.14 8.62 -3.03
C MET A 132 0.88 7.49 -3.13
N PRO A 133 1.78 7.31 -2.14
CA PRO A 133 2.55 6.09 -2.04
C PRO A 133 1.62 4.91 -1.76
N THR A 134 1.99 3.76 -2.32
CA THR A 134 1.36 2.50 -1.95
C THR A 134 1.87 2.08 -0.57
N LEU A 135 0.97 1.69 0.33
CA LEU A 135 1.30 1.10 1.62
C LEU A 135 0.55 -0.22 1.76
N PHE A 136 1.27 -1.32 1.96
CA PHE A 136 0.66 -2.63 2.14
C PHE A 136 0.17 -2.82 3.56
N SER A 137 -0.91 -3.59 3.72
CA SER A 137 -1.46 -3.89 5.04
C SER A 137 -0.56 -4.84 5.86
N PRO A 138 -0.50 -4.72 7.20
CA PRO A 138 0.33 -5.56 8.07
C PRO A 138 0.23 -7.06 7.78
N LEU A 139 -0.98 -7.61 7.69
CA LEU A 139 -1.17 -9.04 7.40
C LEU A 139 -0.76 -9.40 5.97
N SER A 140 -0.90 -8.49 5.02
CA SER A 140 -0.41 -8.67 3.64
C SER A 140 1.13 -8.73 3.60
N LEU A 141 1.81 -7.94 4.43
CA LEU A 141 3.27 -8.01 4.57
C LEU A 141 3.72 -9.27 5.30
N ALA A 142 3.01 -9.70 6.34
CA ALA A 142 3.26 -10.98 7.00
C ALA A 142 3.17 -12.14 5.99
N HIS A 143 2.20 -12.11 5.07
CA HIS A 143 2.10 -13.11 4.00
C HIS A 143 3.33 -13.11 3.08
N LYS A 144 3.83 -11.92 2.69
CA LYS A 144 5.04 -11.77 1.88
C LYS A 144 6.31 -12.22 2.61
N LEU A 145 6.39 -12.01 3.92
CA LEU A 145 7.52 -12.44 4.76
C LEU A 145 7.58 -13.97 4.93
N ALA A 146 6.44 -14.65 4.84
CA ALA A 146 6.25 -16.03 5.27
C ALA A 146 5.47 -16.87 4.24
N VAL A 147 5.83 -16.74 2.97
CA VAL A 147 5.17 -17.43 1.84
C VAL A 147 5.04 -18.93 2.12
N GLY A 148 3.80 -19.43 2.06
CA GLY A 148 3.48 -20.84 2.25
C GLY A 148 3.34 -21.33 3.70
N ARG A 149 3.63 -20.51 4.72
CA ARG A 149 3.57 -20.92 6.14
C ARG A 149 2.65 -20.08 7.03
N LEU A 150 2.35 -18.83 6.65
CA LEU A 150 1.56 -17.91 7.49
C LEU A 150 0.28 -18.55 8.07
N ALA A 151 -0.47 -19.31 7.28
CA ALA A 151 -1.71 -19.95 7.75
C ALA A 151 -1.47 -21.01 8.84
N ALA A 152 -0.35 -21.74 8.78
CA ALA A 152 0.03 -22.68 9.83
C ALA A 152 0.50 -21.94 11.08
N ASP A 153 1.34 -20.92 10.91
CA ASP A 153 1.89 -20.13 12.03
C ASP A 153 0.81 -19.38 12.79
N LEU A 154 -0.21 -18.83 12.10
CA LEU A 154 -1.36 -18.18 12.74
C LEU A 154 -2.17 -19.14 13.62
N ARG A 155 -2.23 -20.43 13.25
CA ARG A 155 -2.99 -21.45 13.97
C ARG A 155 -2.20 -22.06 15.12
N GLU A 156 -0.92 -22.32 14.92
CA GLU A 156 -0.08 -23.07 15.87
C GLU A 156 0.70 -22.14 16.80
N HIS A 157 1.02 -20.92 16.35
CA HIS A 157 1.86 -19.96 17.06
C HIS A 157 1.35 -18.51 16.95
N PRO A 158 0.06 -18.25 17.24
CA PRO A 158 -0.58 -16.95 17.02
C PRO A 158 0.13 -15.78 17.71
N ASP A 159 0.69 -15.99 18.91
CA ASP A 159 1.36 -14.93 19.67
C ASP A 159 2.66 -14.45 19.01
N LEU A 160 3.39 -15.36 18.33
CA LEU A 160 4.59 -14.99 17.59
C LEU A 160 4.24 -14.14 16.38
N VAL A 161 3.20 -14.52 15.64
CA VAL A 161 2.72 -13.74 14.50
C VAL A 161 2.15 -12.40 14.96
N ARG A 162 1.43 -12.35 16.09
CA ARG A 162 0.88 -11.13 16.69
C ARG A 162 1.98 -10.11 17.01
N GLY A 163 3.05 -10.53 17.69
CA GLY A 163 4.18 -9.64 17.99
C GLY A 163 4.90 -9.12 16.73
N ALA A 164 4.95 -9.94 15.66
CA ALA A 164 5.45 -9.49 14.37
C ALA A 164 4.51 -8.48 13.69
N LEU A 165 3.19 -8.71 13.72
CA LEU A 165 2.19 -7.80 13.16
C LEU A 165 2.21 -6.44 13.87
N GLU A 166 2.40 -6.41 15.19
CA GLU A 166 2.61 -5.18 15.96
C GLU A 166 3.84 -4.41 15.45
N SER A 167 4.97 -5.12 15.27
CA SER A 167 6.22 -4.53 14.77
C SER A 167 6.09 -3.99 13.34
N ILE A 168 5.37 -4.72 12.48
CA ILE A 168 5.08 -4.30 11.11
C ILE A 168 4.17 -3.06 11.13
N ALA A 169 3.09 -3.07 11.89
CA ALA A 169 2.16 -1.94 11.99
C ALA A 169 2.87 -0.67 12.49
N GLU A 170 3.71 -0.78 13.51
CA GLU A 170 4.53 0.33 14.01
C GLU A 170 5.42 0.91 12.90
N THR A 171 6.08 0.05 12.13
CA THR A 171 6.92 0.45 10.99
C THR A 171 6.11 1.20 9.93
N LEU A 172 4.92 0.70 9.58
CA LEU A 172 4.06 1.30 8.58
C LEU A 172 3.48 2.65 9.03
N ILE A 173 3.17 2.80 10.33
CA ILE A 173 2.74 4.07 10.92
C ILE A 173 3.89 5.09 10.82
N ARG A 174 5.12 4.70 11.19
CA ARG A 174 6.30 5.57 11.05
C ARG A 174 6.53 5.98 9.60
N PHE A 175 6.36 5.05 8.66
CA PHE A 175 6.56 5.35 7.24
C PHE A 175 5.48 6.30 6.72
N ALA A 176 4.22 6.07 7.10
CA ALA A 176 3.13 6.96 6.74
C ALA A 176 3.35 8.38 7.30
N ASP A 177 3.82 8.50 8.53
CA ASP A 177 4.16 9.78 9.15
C ASP A 177 5.29 10.52 8.43
N ALA A 178 6.37 9.80 8.10
CA ALA A 178 7.49 10.33 7.32
C ALA A 178 7.02 10.79 5.93
N ALA A 179 6.25 9.96 5.22
CA ALA A 179 5.73 10.29 3.90
C ALA A 179 4.84 11.56 3.92
N LEU A 180 3.93 11.67 4.90
CA LEU A 180 3.08 12.85 5.07
C LEU A 180 3.90 14.11 5.40
N THR A 181 5.00 13.97 6.12
CA THR A 181 5.92 15.08 6.46
C THR A 181 6.63 15.62 5.21
N GLU A 182 6.99 14.75 4.26
CA GLU A 182 7.59 15.12 2.97
C GLU A 182 6.57 15.72 1.96
N GLY A 183 5.33 15.97 2.39
CA GLY A 183 4.32 16.67 1.59
C GLY A 183 3.42 15.76 0.74
N VAL A 184 3.49 14.43 0.94
CA VAL A 184 2.44 13.52 0.46
C VAL A 184 1.15 13.88 1.17
N THR A 185 0.06 13.99 0.43
CA THR A 185 -1.25 14.29 1.02
C THR A 185 -2.26 13.16 0.84
N GLY A 186 -1.89 12.03 0.25
CA GLY A 186 -2.76 10.86 0.11
C GLY A 186 -2.04 9.54 0.32
N LEU A 187 -2.79 8.45 0.53
CA LEU A 187 -2.25 7.11 0.69
C LEU A 187 -3.07 6.10 -0.10
N PHE A 188 -2.39 5.19 -0.80
CA PHE A 188 -3.02 4.06 -1.45
C PHE A 188 -2.76 2.80 -0.62
N TYR A 189 -3.72 2.43 0.22
CA TYR A 189 -3.59 1.36 1.21
C TYR A 189 -4.02 0.02 0.61
N SER A 190 -3.09 -0.89 0.39
CA SER A 190 -3.31 -2.16 -0.31
C SER A 190 -3.48 -3.32 0.66
N ILE A 191 -4.68 -3.92 0.67
CA ILE A 191 -5.04 -5.08 1.50
C ILE A 191 -5.18 -6.30 0.60
N GLN A 192 -4.32 -7.30 0.79
CA GLN A 192 -4.34 -8.58 0.08
C GLN A 192 -4.88 -9.73 0.94
N ALA A 193 -5.04 -9.50 2.24
CA ALA A 193 -5.45 -10.53 3.21
C ALA A 193 -6.97 -10.59 3.47
N ALA A 194 -7.74 -9.57 3.07
CA ALA A 194 -9.18 -9.47 3.33
C ALA A 194 -10.04 -10.17 2.25
N SER A 195 -9.67 -11.41 1.92
CA SER A 195 -10.33 -12.25 0.92
C SER A 195 -10.57 -13.62 1.51
N ARG A 196 -11.80 -14.15 1.32
CA ARG A 196 -12.16 -15.50 1.80
C ARG A 196 -11.40 -16.62 1.09
N SER A 197 -10.79 -16.30 -0.05
CA SER A 197 -9.90 -17.21 -0.79
C SER A 197 -8.51 -17.29 -0.16
N VAL A 198 -8.13 -16.31 0.66
CA VAL A 198 -6.81 -16.23 1.33
C VAL A 198 -6.91 -16.65 2.79
N HIS A 199 -7.92 -16.16 3.52
CA HIS A 199 -8.12 -16.42 4.93
C HIS A 199 -9.59 -16.61 5.27
N ALA A 200 -9.87 -17.39 6.33
CA ALA A 200 -11.18 -17.33 6.96
C ALA A 200 -11.47 -15.90 7.46
N GLU A 201 -12.73 -15.51 7.48
CA GLU A 201 -13.11 -14.15 7.84
C GLU A 201 -12.75 -13.81 9.29
N GLU A 202 -12.81 -14.81 10.18
CA GLU A 202 -12.41 -14.74 11.58
C GLU A 202 -10.89 -14.50 11.71
N THR A 203 -10.08 -15.12 10.84
CA THR A 203 -8.64 -14.90 10.83
C THR A 203 -8.30 -13.46 10.45
N TYR A 204 -8.95 -12.90 9.42
CA TYR A 204 -8.76 -11.49 9.08
C TYR A 204 -9.28 -10.57 10.20
N ALA A 205 -10.42 -10.89 10.81
CA ALA A 205 -10.97 -10.13 11.92
C ALA A 205 -10.02 -10.04 13.12
N GLU A 206 -9.26 -11.11 13.39
CA GLU A 206 -8.34 -11.18 14.53
C GLU A 206 -6.94 -10.63 14.21
N PHE A 207 -6.39 -10.95 13.04
CA PHE A 207 -4.98 -10.70 12.71
C PHE A 207 -4.76 -9.64 11.62
N GLY A 208 -5.82 -9.20 10.93
CA GLY A 208 -5.74 -8.17 9.89
C GLY A 208 -6.39 -6.86 10.34
N GLU A 209 -7.71 -6.89 10.50
CA GLU A 209 -8.54 -5.70 10.71
C GLU A 209 -8.06 -4.77 11.85
N PRO A 210 -7.62 -5.27 13.04
CA PRO A 210 -7.16 -4.38 14.11
C PRO A 210 -5.94 -3.55 13.72
N TYR A 211 -5.00 -4.15 12.99
CA TYR A 211 -3.77 -3.47 12.55
C TYR A 211 -4.02 -2.56 11.37
N ASP A 212 -4.90 -2.96 10.44
CA ASP A 212 -5.34 -2.11 9.34
C ASP A 212 -5.99 -0.83 9.88
N ARG A 213 -6.86 -0.97 10.90
CA ARG A 213 -7.47 0.17 11.60
C ARG A 213 -6.44 1.05 12.31
N ALA A 214 -5.45 0.46 12.98
CA ALA A 214 -4.41 1.21 13.66
C ALA A 214 -3.62 2.10 12.67
N VAL A 215 -3.16 1.52 11.55
CA VAL A 215 -2.42 2.26 10.52
C VAL A 215 -3.30 3.35 9.91
N LEU A 216 -4.51 3.02 9.47
CA LEU A 216 -5.40 4.00 8.83
C LEU A 216 -5.88 5.10 9.78
N SER A 217 -6.02 4.81 11.08
CA SER A 217 -6.38 5.83 12.07
C SER A 217 -5.24 6.79 12.35
N SER A 218 -3.98 6.34 12.27
CA SER A 218 -2.80 7.19 12.51
C SER A 218 -2.65 8.34 11.48
N ILE A 219 -3.24 8.17 10.30
CA ILE A 219 -3.20 9.15 9.19
C ILE A 219 -4.52 9.91 9.04
N ASN A 220 -5.55 9.56 9.82
CA ASN A 220 -6.87 10.15 9.70
C ASN A 220 -6.80 11.66 10.02
N GLY A 221 -7.48 12.47 9.21
CA GLY A 221 -7.46 13.93 9.30
C GLY A 221 -6.17 14.61 8.78
N ARG A 222 -5.10 13.86 8.51
CA ARG A 222 -3.87 14.36 7.87
C ARG A 222 -3.81 14.07 6.38
N SER A 223 -4.40 12.94 5.96
CA SER A 223 -4.54 12.56 4.56
C SER A 223 -5.82 13.17 3.96
N ILE A 224 -5.71 13.79 2.79
CA ILE A 224 -6.87 14.32 2.04
C ILE A 224 -7.53 13.26 1.15
N LEU A 225 -6.83 12.17 0.85
CA LEU A 225 -7.33 11.04 0.08
C LEU A 225 -6.64 9.76 0.52
N THR A 226 -7.41 8.84 1.07
CA THR A 226 -6.97 7.50 1.45
C THR A 226 -7.81 6.52 0.65
N VAL A 227 -7.19 5.87 -0.32
CA VAL A 227 -7.84 4.83 -1.12
C VAL A 227 -7.51 3.49 -0.50
N ILE A 228 -8.53 2.75 -0.07
CA ILE A 228 -8.40 1.36 0.38
C ILE A 228 -8.57 0.48 -0.85
N HIS A 229 -7.49 -0.17 -1.25
CA HIS A 229 -7.47 -1.12 -2.35
C HIS A 229 -7.55 -2.55 -1.82
N CYS A 230 -8.61 -3.24 -2.23
CA CYS A 230 -8.90 -4.60 -1.85
C CYS A 230 -8.51 -5.52 -3.01
N HIS A 231 -7.46 -6.31 -2.80
CA HIS A 231 -6.89 -7.17 -3.82
C HIS A 231 -7.44 -8.59 -3.73
N GLY A 232 -7.70 -9.21 -4.89
CA GLY A 232 -8.16 -10.60 -5.00
C GLY A 232 -9.62 -10.71 -5.34
N ASP A 233 -10.23 -11.81 -4.91
CA ASP A 233 -11.64 -12.17 -5.10
C ASP A 233 -12.29 -12.50 -3.75
N ALA A 234 -13.59 -12.85 -3.76
CA ALA A 234 -14.34 -13.24 -2.57
C ALA A 234 -14.10 -12.30 -1.36
N LEU A 235 -14.07 -10.99 -1.63
CA LEU A 235 -13.62 -9.99 -0.67
C LEU A 235 -14.58 -9.88 0.52
N MET A 236 -14.03 -9.53 1.68
CA MET A 236 -14.77 -9.32 2.93
C MET A 236 -15.37 -7.90 2.96
N PHE A 237 -16.24 -7.57 1.99
CA PHE A 237 -16.73 -6.21 1.73
C PHE A 237 -17.30 -5.49 2.96
N ASP A 238 -18.12 -6.19 3.77
CA ASP A 238 -18.71 -5.60 4.97
C ASP A 238 -17.66 -5.10 5.98
N ARG A 239 -16.53 -5.79 6.10
CA ARG A 239 -15.43 -5.37 6.98
C ARG A 239 -14.63 -4.26 6.36
N LEU A 240 -14.27 -4.44 5.08
CA LEU A 240 -13.50 -3.48 4.31
C LEU A 240 -14.18 -2.11 4.27
N ALA A 241 -15.50 -2.06 4.02
CA ALA A 241 -16.28 -0.83 3.96
C ALA A 241 -16.35 -0.06 5.30
N ARG A 242 -15.99 -0.69 6.43
CA ARG A 242 -15.97 -0.06 7.76
C ARG A 242 -14.58 0.43 8.17
N LEU A 243 -13.56 0.21 7.35
CA LEU A 243 -12.22 0.76 7.60
C LEU A 243 -12.22 2.28 7.38
N PRO A 244 -11.39 3.05 8.10
CA PRO A 244 -11.33 4.49 7.91
C PRO A 244 -10.58 4.84 6.62
N GLY A 245 -11.32 4.99 5.52
CA GLY A 245 -10.83 5.40 4.22
C GLY A 245 -11.79 6.37 3.52
N HIS A 246 -11.30 7.06 2.50
CA HIS A 246 -12.08 8.03 1.73
C HIS A 246 -12.73 7.38 0.50
N ALA A 247 -12.09 6.38 -0.08
CA ALA A 247 -12.59 5.63 -1.23
C ALA A 247 -12.14 4.16 -1.18
N TRP A 248 -12.94 3.28 -1.79
CA TRP A 248 -12.65 1.86 -1.91
C TRP A 248 -12.45 1.49 -3.37
N ASN A 249 -11.47 0.63 -3.64
CA ASN A 249 -11.09 0.21 -4.97
C ASN A 249 -10.89 -1.31 -5.01
N TRP A 250 -11.46 -1.97 -6.00
CA TRP A 250 -11.31 -3.40 -6.27
C TRP A 250 -11.35 -3.66 -7.79
N ASP A 251 -11.02 -4.88 -8.21
CA ASP A 251 -11.17 -5.32 -9.61
C ASP A 251 -12.61 -5.80 -9.85
N ASP A 252 -13.41 -4.94 -10.48
CA ASP A 252 -14.84 -5.16 -10.73
C ASP A 252 -15.12 -6.30 -11.73
N ARG A 253 -14.11 -6.76 -12.48
CA ARG A 253 -14.23 -7.90 -13.40
C ARG A 253 -13.92 -9.23 -12.73
N ARG A 254 -13.19 -9.22 -11.61
CA ARG A 254 -12.84 -10.42 -10.84
C ARG A 254 -13.80 -10.66 -9.68
N THR A 255 -14.34 -9.60 -9.07
CA THR A 255 -15.19 -9.73 -7.89
C THR A 255 -16.23 -8.63 -7.81
N ALA A 256 -17.45 -9.01 -7.43
CA ALA A 256 -18.54 -8.08 -7.11
C ALA A 256 -18.65 -7.89 -5.58
N PRO A 257 -19.12 -6.72 -5.10
CA PRO A 257 -19.54 -6.50 -3.72
C PRO A 257 -20.57 -7.50 -3.19
#